data_AF-A0A958BAW4-F1
#
_entry.id   AF-A0A958BAW4-F1
#
_cell.length_a   1.000
_cell.length_b   1.000
_cell.length_c   1.000
_cell.angle_alpha   90.00
_cell.angle_beta   90.00
_cell.angle_gamma   90.00
#
_symmetry.space_group_name_H-M   'P 1'
#
loop_
_entity.id
_entity.type
_entity.pdbx_description
1 polymer ?
#
loop_
_entity_poly.entity_id
_entity_poly.type
_entity_poly.pdbx_seq_one_letter_code
_entity_poly.pdbx_strand_id
1 'polypeptide(L)'
;AVLTKVNLAGAFLGDSFLDEAEMTEVNLGGAYLAHARLTRANLMQANLAGAFLARAKLTQANLAGAILRGAVLTGANLFEADLTGANLDGAHLAGATMPDGSQV
;
A
#
# COMPACT_ATOMS: atom_id res chain seq x y z
N ALA A 1 -9.48 -11.38 2.07
CA ALA A 1 -8.66 -12.33 2.89
C ALA A 1 -8.44 -11.73 4.27
N VAL A 2 -8.13 -12.53 5.31
CA VAL A 2 -7.81 -12.02 6.66
C VAL A 2 -6.38 -12.42 7.00
N LEU A 3 -5.48 -11.44 7.11
CA LEU A 3 -4.03 -11.58 7.25
C LEU A 3 -3.48 -10.62 8.33
N THR A 4 -4.21 -10.45 9.42
CA THR A 4 -3.84 -9.57 10.53
C THR A 4 -2.56 -10.04 11.22
N LYS A 5 -1.58 -9.12 11.40
CA LYS A 5 -0.30 -9.38 12.09
C LYS A 5 0.56 -10.48 11.46
N VAL A 6 0.28 -10.88 10.21
CA VAL A 6 1.06 -11.88 9.50
C VAL A 6 2.36 -11.26 8.99
N ASN A 7 3.44 -12.05 8.97
CA ASN A 7 4.69 -11.64 8.34
C ASN A 7 4.74 -12.12 6.88
N LEU A 8 4.75 -11.16 5.97
CA LEU A 8 4.86 -11.31 4.51
C LEU A 8 6.00 -10.44 3.96
N ALA A 9 7.00 -10.11 4.79
CA ALA A 9 8.16 -9.34 4.36
C ALA A 9 8.87 -10.03 3.19
N GLY A 10 9.19 -9.26 2.14
CA GLY A 10 9.80 -9.78 0.91
C GLY A 10 8.92 -10.73 0.08
N ALA A 11 7.64 -10.91 0.43
CA ALA A 11 6.75 -11.81 -0.31
C ALA A 11 6.49 -11.31 -1.75
N PHE A 12 6.25 -12.26 -2.65
CA PHE A 12 5.82 -11.98 -4.02
C PHE A 12 4.30 -12.03 -4.10
N LEU A 13 3.68 -10.86 -4.17
CA LEU A 13 2.24 -10.62 -4.22
C LEU A 13 1.86 -9.73 -5.42
N GLY A 14 2.74 -9.63 -6.41
CA GLY A 14 2.47 -8.91 -7.66
C GLY A 14 1.24 -9.50 -8.36
N ASP A 15 0.46 -8.64 -8.99
CA ASP A 15 -0.78 -9.02 -9.71
C ASP A 15 -1.84 -9.73 -8.85
N SER A 16 -1.66 -9.79 -7.53
CA SER A 16 -2.58 -10.49 -6.62
C SER A 16 -3.91 -9.75 -6.44
N PHE A 17 -4.93 -10.51 -6.06
CA PHE A 17 -6.28 -10.03 -5.75
C PHE A 17 -6.45 -9.97 -4.23
N LEU A 18 -6.25 -8.78 -3.66
CA LEU A 18 -6.34 -8.49 -2.23
C LEU A 18 -7.36 -7.35 -1.95
N ASP A 19 -8.29 -7.11 -2.89
CA ASP A 19 -9.38 -6.17 -2.68
C ASP A 19 -10.15 -6.57 -1.41
N GLU A 20 -10.48 -5.59 -0.57
CA GLU A 20 -11.21 -5.77 0.69
C GLU A 20 -10.53 -6.75 1.67
N ALA A 21 -9.23 -7.00 1.53
CA ALA A 21 -8.49 -7.81 2.49
C ALA A 21 -8.29 -7.07 3.82
N GLU A 22 -8.52 -7.78 4.92
CA GLU A 22 -8.17 -7.34 6.27
C GLU A 22 -6.70 -7.67 6.53
N MET A 23 -5.84 -6.65 6.52
CA MET A 23 -4.38 -6.77 6.58
C MET A 23 -3.78 -5.82 7.63
N THR A 24 -4.54 -5.49 8.67
CA THR A 24 -4.10 -4.64 9.77
C THR A 24 -2.82 -5.18 10.42
N GLU A 25 -1.85 -4.29 10.68
CA GLU A 25 -0.55 -4.61 11.30
C GLU A 25 0.26 -5.69 10.56
N VAL A 26 -0.05 -5.99 9.29
CA VAL A 26 0.74 -6.95 8.49
C VAL A 26 2.14 -6.39 8.25
N ASN A 27 3.14 -7.27 8.23
CA ASN A 27 4.48 -6.90 7.78
C ASN A 27 4.66 -7.24 6.30
N LEU A 28 4.75 -6.22 5.45
CA LEU A 28 5.01 -6.28 4.01
C LEU A 28 6.31 -5.54 3.64
N GLY A 29 7.24 -5.38 4.59
CA GLY A 29 8.51 -4.72 4.35
C GLY A 29 9.26 -5.35 3.17
N GLY A 30 9.60 -4.54 2.17
CA GLY A 30 10.27 -5.00 0.94
C GLY A 30 9.46 -5.96 0.06
N ALA A 31 8.17 -6.17 0.33
CA ALA A 31 7.34 -7.06 -0.46
C ALA A 31 7.12 -6.54 -1.90
N TYR A 32 6.95 -7.46 -2.84
CA TYR A 32 6.62 -7.13 -4.22
C TYR A 32 5.11 -7.15 -4.42
N LEU A 33 4.51 -5.98 -4.62
CA LEU A 33 3.06 -5.73 -4.75
C LEU A 33 2.74 -4.97 -6.05
N ALA A 34 3.65 -4.97 -7.02
CA ALA A 34 3.42 -4.26 -8.28
C ALA A 34 2.13 -4.80 -8.94
N HIS A 35 1.30 -3.89 -9.45
CA HIS A 35 0.00 -4.20 -10.04
C HIS A 35 -1.03 -4.89 -9.13
N ALA A 36 -0.72 -5.10 -7.84
CA ALA A 36 -1.66 -5.72 -6.92
C ALA A 36 -2.95 -4.91 -6.78
N ARG A 37 -4.06 -5.63 -6.61
CA ARG A 37 -5.37 -5.04 -6.34
C ARG A 37 -5.60 -5.03 -4.83
N LEU A 38 -5.61 -3.83 -4.26
CA LEU A 38 -5.76 -3.55 -2.83
C LEU A 38 -6.91 -2.54 -2.62
N THR A 39 -7.90 -2.52 -3.53
CA THR A 39 -9.04 -1.60 -3.44
C THR A 39 -9.80 -1.88 -2.16
N ARG A 40 -10.07 -0.86 -1.35
CA ARG A 40 -10.71 -0.99 -0.03
C ARG A 40 -10.01 -1.95 0.94
N ALA A 41 -8.74 -2.32 0.71
CA ALA A 41 -8.01 -3.15 1.64
C ALA A 41 -7.74 -2.39 2.95
N ASN A 42 -7.82 -3.08 4.08
CA ASN A 42 -7.48 -2.53 5.38
C ASN A 42 -6.01 -2.81 5.72
N LEU A 43 -5.14 -1.85 5.46
CA LEU A 43 -3.70 -1.87 5.72
C LEU A 43 -3.33 -0.95 6.90
N MET A 44 -4.28 -0.70 7.80
CA MET A 44 -4.06 0.13 8.99
C MET A 44 -2.84 -0.38 9.78
N GLN A 45 -1.91 0.52 10.09
CA GLN A 45 -0.65 0.21 10.78
C GLN A 45 0.23 -0.86 10.11
N ALA A 46 0.01 -1.18 8.83
CA ALA A 46 0.86 -2.11 8.10
C ALA A 46 2.28 -1.56 7.92
N ASN A 47 3.28 -2.44 7.99
CA ASN A 47 4.64 -2.10 7.60
C ASN A 47 4.84 -2.37 6.10
N LEU A 48 4.92 -1.32 5.29
CA LEU A 48 5.18 -1.34 3.84
C LEU A 48 6.54 -0.70 3.52
N ALA A 49 7.45 -0.60 4.49
CA ALA A 49 8.75 0.05 4.29
C ALA A 49 9.52 -0.62 3.15
N GLY A 50 9.94 0.16 2.16
CA GLY A 50 10.63 -0.33 0.96
C GLY A 50 9.83 -1.26 0.06
N ALA A 51 8.52 -1.40 0.26
CA ALA A 51 7.68 -2.27 -0.59
C ALA A 51 7.57 -1.72 -2.02
N PHE A 52 7.44 -2.63 -2.99
CA PHE A 52 7.27 -2.28 -4.40
C PHE A 52 5.79 -2.30 -4.77
N LEU A 53 5.16 -1.13 -4.76
CA LEU A 53 3.73 -0.91 -5.03
C LEU A 53 3.49 -0.24 -6.40
N ALA A 54 4.45 -0.33 -7.33
CA ALA A 54 4.34 0.32 -8.63
C ALA A 54 3.03 -0.10 -9.33
N ARG A 55 2.24 0.89 -9.75
CA ARG A 55 0.93 0.69 -10.40
C ARG A 55 -0.08 -0.16 -9.61
N ALA A 56 0.09 -0.30 -8.29
CA ALA A 56 -0.90 -0.94 -7.44
C ALA A 56 -2.20 -0.13 -7.37
N LYS A 57 -3.34 -0.81 -7.21
CA LYS A 57 -4.64 -0.17 -7.02
C LYS A 57 -4.98 -0.12 -5.55
N LEU A 58 -4.81 1.04 -4.92
CA LEU A 58 -5.05 1.31 -3.50
C LEU A 58 -6.27 2.22 -3.30
N THR A 59 -7.17 2.29 -4.29
CA THR A 59 -8.36 3.14 -4.23
C THR A 59 -9.19 2.79 -2.99
N GLN A 60 -9.55 3.79 -2.19
CA GLN A 60 -10.29 3.64 -0.93
C GLN A 60 -9.60 2.72 0.12
N ALA A 61 -8.31 2.42 -0.02
CA ALA A 61 -7.60 1.61 0.97
C ALA A 61 -7.42 2.38 2.29
N ASN A 62 -7.53 1.69 3.42
CA ASN A 62 -7.17 2.25 4.71
C ASN A 62 -5.67 2.02 4.97
N LEU A 63 -4.86 3.07 4.89
CA LEU A 63 -3.42 3.07 5.18
C LEU A 63 -3.12 3.92 6.43
N ALA A 64 -4.10 4.15 7.30
CA ALA A 64 -3.93 4.97 8.48
C ALA A 64 -2.80 4.40 9.37
N GLY A 65 -1.82 5.25 9.70
CA GLY A 65 -0.64 4.86 10.47
C GLY A 65 0.31 3.87 9.78
N ALA A 66 0.14 3.59 8.48
CA ALA A 66 1.02 2.67 7.76
C ALA A 66 2.44 3.25 7.60
N ILE A 67 3.44 2.37 7.57
CA ILE A 67 4.84 2.75 7.35
C ILE A 67 5.15 2.52 5.86
N LEU A 68 5.19 3.59 5.07
CA LEU A 68 5.50 3.57 3.63
C LEU A 68 6.89 4.16 3.32
N ARG A 69 7.76 4.30 4.35
CA ARG A 69 9.10 4.87 4.21
C ARG A 69 9.87 4.13 3.10
N GLY A 70 10.34 4.87 2.09
CA GLY A 70 11.07 4.33 0.95
C GLY A 70 10.27 3.40 0.02
N ALA A 71 8.95 3.31 0.17
CA ALA A 71 8.12 2.48 -0.70
C ALA A 71 8.06 3.06 -2.12
N VAL A 72 7.99 2.17 -3.12
CA VAL A 72 7.90 2.56 -4.53
C VAL A 72 6.43 2.55 -4.96
N LEU A 73 5.82 3.73 -5.01
CA LEU A 73 4.41 3.95 -5.37
C LEU A 73 4.25 4.53 -6.78
N THR A 74 5.25 4.41 -7.64
CA THR A 74 5.24 4.98 -8.99
C THR A 74 4.01 4.50 -9.77
N GLY A 75 3.16 5.44 -10.21
CA GLY A 75 1.93 5.12 -10.94
C GLY A 75 0.83 4.44 -10.10
N ALA A 76 0.98 4.34 -8.78
CA ALA A 76 -0.04 3.75 -7.92
C ALA A 76 -1.28 4.65 -7.84
N ASN A 77 -2.46 4.04 -7.66
CA ASN A 77 -3.70 4.79 -7.49
C ASN A 77 -4.15 4.78 -6.03
N LEU A 78 -3.93 5.89 -5.31
CA LEU A 78 -4.36 6.09 -3.91
C LEU A 78 -5.65 6.93 -3.82
N PHE A 79 -6.43 7.06 -4.89
CA PHE A 79 -7.67 7.86 -4.87
C PHE A 79 -8.58 7.44 -3.70
N GLU A 80 -9.01 8.41 -2.88
CA GLU A 80 -9.80 8.20 -1.65
C GLU A 80 -9.16 7.27 -0.59
N ALA A 81 -7.86 6.97 -0.68
CA ALA A 81 -7.17 6.23 0.37
C ALA A 81 -6.97 7.07 1.63
N ASP A 82 -7.10 6.45 2.81
CA ASP A 82 -6.81 7.11 4.08
C ASP A 82 -5.32 6.98 4.40
N LEU A 83 -4.57 8.08 4.30
CA LEU A 83 -3.15 8.17 4.66
C LEU A 83 -2.92 8.88 6.01
N THR A 84 -3.95 9.02 6.85
CA THR A 84 -3.85 9.71 8.14
C THR A 84 -2.74 9.10 9.00
N GLY A 85 -1.72 9.89 9.31
CA GLY A 85 -0.58 9.46 10.11
C GLY A 85 0.36 8.45 9.42
N ALA A 86 0.20 8.19 8.12
CA ALA A 86 1.12 7.34 7.38
C ALA A 86 2.50 8.01 7.23
N ASN A 87 3.57 7.22 7.36
CA ASN A 87 4.93 7.71 7.13
C ASN A 87 5.32 7.48 5.65
N LEU A 88 5.43 8.56 4.88
CA LEU A 88 5.81 8.55 3.46
C LEU A 88 7.26 9.00 3.21
N ASP A 89 8.10 9.08 4.23
CA ASP A 89 9.46 9.58 4.10
C ASP A 89 10.25 8.82 3.02
N GLY A 90 10.68 9.53 1.98
CA GLY A 90 11.42 8.94 0.86
C GLY A 90 10.60 8.02 -0.04
N ALA A 91 9.27 7.99 0.06
CA ALA A 91 8.43 7.23 -0.86
C ALA A 91 8.51 7.81 -2.28
N HIS A 92 8.55 6.93 -3.29
CA HIS A 92 8.61 7.33 -4.69
C HIS A 92 7.20 7.42 -5.27
N LEU A 93 6.67 8.62 -5.41
CA LEU A 93 5.28 8.87 -5.79
C LEU A 93 5.08 9.27 -7.26
N ALA A 94 6.13 9.33 -8.09
CA ALA A 94 6.02 9.81 -9.47
C ALA A 94 4.89 9.11 -10.26
N GLY A 95 3.98 9.89 -10.84
CA GLY A 95 2.80 9.44 -11.57
C GLY A 95 1.68 8.86 -10.73
N ALA A 96 1.75 8.92 -9.39
CA ALA A 96 0.70 8.39 -8.53
C ALA A 96 -0.52 9.31 -8.49
N THR A 97 -1.70 8.72 -8.38
CA THR A 97 -2.92 9.45 -7.99
C THR A 97 -2.96 9.56 -6.48
N MET A 98 -3.01 10.78 -5.94
CA MET A 98 -3.10 11.05 -4.50
C MET A 98 -4.54 10.88 -3.98
N PRO A 99 -4.75 10.85 -2.65
CA PRO A 99 -6.10 10.69 -2.07
C PRO A 99 -7.15 11.68 -2.55
N ASP A 100 -6.75 12.93 -2.83
CA ASP A 100 -7.63 13.98 -3.35
C ASP A 100 -7.86 13.92 -4.88
N GLY A 101 -7.28 12.92 -5.55
CA GLY A 101 -7.35 12.74 -7.00
C GLY A 101 -6.29 13.51 -7.80
N SER A 102 -5.46 14.34 -7.14
CA SER A 102 -4.34 15.00 -7.80
C SER A 102 -3.30 13.97 -8.28
N GLN A 103 -2.51 14.36 -9.28
CA GLN A 103 -1.38 13.56 -9.78
C GLN A 103 -0.08 14.21 -9.31
N VAL A 104 0.90 13.40 -8.93
CA VAL A 104 2.26 13.83 -8.51
C VAL A 104 3.35 13.27 -9.40
#